data_AF-A0A3D4JDZ9-F1
#
_entry.id   AF-A0A3D4JDZ9-F1
#
_cell.length_a   1.000
_cell.length_b   1.000
_cell.length_c   1.000
_cell.angle_alpha   90.00
_cell.angle_beta   90.00
_cell.angle_gamma   90.00
#
_symmetry.space_group_name_H-M   'P 1'
#
loop_
_entity.id
_entity.type
_entity.pdbx_description
1 polymer ?
#
loop_
_entity_poly.entity_id
_entity_poly.type
_entity_poly.pdbx_seq_one_letter_code
_entity_poly.pdbx_strand_id
1 'polypeptide(L)'
;MDNLKFYLKKISTFFENFLTRMSTGILIGFVVGMILFLTLQKDVSGFFLLLLGAFVGVFAEIFVDFGQKAFQTIRLINPLSRVLGTVSEEDSWIYISAWRRQLDDLEHSKLYRNDPKRLSQPIIVGSQYVYGKGDAIALSYVYQAIEKSTKGKTRITVEDSEQMLDYWNRSIICIGAHNSKTREILAKFQNTYFRFELNYSIIVEANAEIKSNKSGLNFVKGVNRSIGRDSSDIDYAVILKLKDEYHPNKTIIVIAGLGDDGTAGAAYYLLNNYRNLPFEEETFGVLIEVPSGYESARKVDFHQVSKLFDLSV
;
A
#
# COMPACT_ATOMS: atom_id res chain seq x y z
N MET A 1 7.06 66.13 -22.87
CA MET A 1 7.31 65.16 -21.76
C MET A 1 6.24 64.06 -21.69
N ASP A 2 5.00 64.32 -22.13
CA ASP A 2 3.89 63.36 -21.95
C ASP A 2 3.98 62.10 -22.80
N ASN A 3 4.55 62.19 -24.01
CA ASN A 3 4.76 61.02 -24.85
C ASN A 3 5.72 59.99 -24.20
N LEU A 4 6.78 60.45 -23.52
CA LEU A 4 7.73 59.55 -22.87
C LEU A 4 7.10 58.78 -21.69
N LYS A 5 6.29 59.47 -20.86
CA LYS A 5 5.53 58.83 -19.77
C LYS A 5 4.52 57.81 -20.30
N PHE A 6 3.88 58.10 -21.43
CA PHE A 6 2.96 57.17 -22.08
C PHE A 6 3.66 55.90 -22.57
N TYR A 7 4.82 56.02 -23.22
CA TYR A 7 5.59 54.86 -23.68
C TYR A 7 6.15 54.03 -22.52
N LEU A 8 6.68 54.67 -21.47
CA LEU A 8 7.20 53.96 -20.28
C LEU A 8 6.11 53.18 -19.56
N LYS A 9 4.90 53.74 -19.44
CA LYS A 9 3.75 53.02 -18.87
C LYS A 9 3.37 51.81 -19.72
N LYS A 10 3.35 51.95 -21.05
CA LYS A 10 3.04 50.84 -21.97
C LYS A 10 4.07 49.71 -21.89
N ILE A 11 5.35 50.05 -21.76
CA ILE A 11 6.45 49.08 -21.60
C ILE A 11 6.36 48.36 -20.25
N SER A 12 6.08 49.09 -19.16
CA SER A 12 5.88 48.50 -17.83
C SER A 12 4.69 47.52 -17.81
N THR A 13 3.53 47.92 -18.34
CA THR A 13 2.35 47.04 -18.38
C THR A 13 2.56 45.83 -19.30
N PHE A 14 3.34 45.99 -20.37
CA PHE A 14 3.74 44.86 -21.22
C PHE A 14 4.65 43.89 -20.46
N PHE A 15 5.65 44.39 -19.72
CA PHE A 15 6.55 43.55 -18.93
C PHE A 15 5.83 42.82 -17.80
N GLU A 16 4.92 43.46 -17.08
CA GLU A 16 4.12 42.81 -16.03
C GLU A 16 3.26 41.68 -16.59
N ASN A 17 2.57 41.92 -17.72
CA ASN A 17 1.76 40.90 -18.38
C ASN A 17 2.60 39.78 -19.02
N PHE A 18 3.82 40.09 -19.46
CA PHE A 18 4.75 39.13 -20.02
C PHE A 18 5.36 38.22 -18.94
N LEU A 19 5.80 38.81 -17.82
CA LEU A 19 6.37 38.09 -16.67
C LEU A 19 5.35 37.21 -15.95
N THR A 20 4.09 37.64 -15.87
CA THR A 20 3.00 36.86 -15.26
C THR A 20 2.53 35.67 -16.12
N ARG A 21 2.85 35.67 -17.41
CA ARG A 21 2.52 34.59 -18.34
C ARG A 21 3.67 33.61 -18.58
N MET A 22 4.88 33.95 -18.14
CA MET A 22 6.01 33.04 -18.23
C MET A 22 5.95 32.02 -17.11
N SER A 23 6.28 30.78 -17.45
CA SER A 23 6.57 29.77 -16.46
C SER A 23 7.78 30.17 -15.61
N THR A 24 7.82 29.68 -14.38
CA THR A 24 8.93 29.90 -13.45
C THR A 24 10.27 29.45 -14.05
N GLY A 25 10.28 28.43 -14.89
CA GLY A 25 11.47 27.92 -15.57
C GLY A 25 12.08 28.94 -16.56
N ILE A 26 11.25 29.58 -17.39
CA ILE A 26 11.71 30.60 -18.33
C ILE A 26 12.23 31.83 -17.60
N LEU A 27 11.56 32.22 -16.50
CA LEU A 27 11.98 33.36 -15.67
C LEU A 27 13.39 33.15 -15.08
N ILE A 28 13.65 31.95 -14.54
CA ILE A 28 14.95 31.56 -13.99
C ILE A 28 16.01 31.55 -15.11
N GLY A 29 15.70 30.99 -16.28
CA GLY A 29 16.61 31.00 -17.44
C GLY A 29 16.98 32.41 -17.89
N PHE A 30 16.02 33.33 -17.88
CA PHE A 30 16.25 34.74 -18.22
C PHE A 30 17.16 35.45 -17.21
N VAL A 31 16.94 35.21 -15.90
CA VAL A 31 17.77 35.76 -14.81
C VAL A 31 19.21 35.23 -14.89
N VAL A 32 19.39 33.92 -15.10
CA VAL A 32 20.72 33.31 -15.29
C VAL A 32 21.41 33.87 -16.53
N GLY A 33 20.67 34.03 -17.64
CA GLY A 33 21.17 34.66 -18.85
C GLY A 33 21.61 36.12 -18.64
N MET A 34 20.86 36.89 -17.84
CA MET A 34 21.22 38.26 -17.47
C MET A 34 22.48 38.33 -16.59
N ILE A 35 22.63 37.41 -15.63
CA ILE A 35 23.82 37.33 -14.77
C ILE A 35 25.06 36.97 -15.59
N LEU A 36 24.94 35.99 -16.51
CA LEU A 36 26.01 35.62 -17.43
C LEU A 36 26.35 36.76 -18.39
N PHE A 37 25.35 37.48 -18.90
CA PHE A 37 25.54 38.69 -19.72
C PHE A 37 26.37 39.75 -18.99
N LEU A 38 26.01 40.03 -17.73
CA LEU A 38 26.69 41.04 -16.92
C LEU A 38 28.12 40.63 -16.53
N THR A 39 28.40 39.33 -16.41
CA THR A 39 29.71 38.81 -15.99
C THR A 39 30.67 38.51 -17.15
N LEU A 40 30.15 38.17 -18.34
CA LEU A 40 30.95 37.76 -19.51
C LEU A 40 31.08 38.85 -20.59
N GLN A 41 30.84 40.11 -20.22
CA GLN A 41 30.67 41.26 -21.12
C GLN A 41 31.84 41.57 -22.08
N LYS A 42 32.98 40.88 -21.99
CA LYS A 42 34.20 41.30 -22.69
C LYS A 42 34.24 40.98 -24.19
N ASP A 43 33.64 39.88 -24.67
CA ASP A 43 33.89 39.46 -26.07
C ASP A 43 32.70 38.83 -26.82
N VAL A 44 31.54 38.65 -26.18
CA VAL A 44 30.38 38.00 -26.82
C VAL A 44 29.24 39.00 -26.93
N SER A 45 28.63 39.12 -28.12
CA SER A 45 27.46 39.98 -28.32
C SER A 45 26.38 39.56 -27.32
N GLY A 46 26.07 40.42 -26.37
CA GLY A 46 25.27 39.99 -25.23
C GLY A 46 23.81 39.63 -25.58
N PHE A 47 23.34 40.00 -26.77
CA PHE A 47 22.11 39.46 -27.35
C PHE A 47 22.14 37.92 -27.48
N PHE A 48 23.30 37.34 -27.81
CA PHE A 48 23.48 35.89 -27.93
C PHE A 48 23.41 35.19 -26.56
N LEU A 49 23.94 35.81 -25.51
CA LEU A 49 23.87 35.27 -24.14
C LEU A 49 22.42 35.27 -23.59
N LEU A 50 21.63 36.30 -23.92
CA LEU A 50 20.20 36.34 -23.58
C LEU A 50 19.41 35.24 -24.30
N LEU A 51 19.65 35.04 -25.60
CA LEU A 51 19.03 33.96 -26.37
C LEU A 51 19.41 32.58 -25.83
N LEU A 52 20.68 32.37 -25.49
CA LEU A 52 21.16 31.11 -24.91
C LEU A 52 20.51 30.84 -23.54
N GLY A 53 20.41 31.85 -22.67
CA GLY A 53 19.73 31.73 -21.37
C GLY A 53 18.25 31.40 -21.49
N ALA A 54 17.54 32.06 -22.42
CA ALA A 54 16.14 31.74 -22.72
C ALA A 54 15.98 30.31 -23.26
N PHE A 55 16.87 29.88 -24.15
CA PHE A 55 16.86 28.53 -24.71
C PHE A 55 17.12 27.46 -23.64
N VAL A 56 18.09 27.68 -22.76
CA VAL A 56 18.37 26.78 -21.61
C VAL A 56 17.19 26.74 -20.65
N GLY A 57 16.52 27.87 -20.39
CA GLY A 57 15.32 27.91 -19.55
C GLY A 57 14.16 27.08 -20.11
N VAL A 58 13.86 27.25 -21.40
CA VAL A 58 12.84 26.46 -22.10
C VAL A 58 13.22 24.98 -22.13
N PHE A 59 14.48 24.65 -22.42
CA PHE A 59 14.96 23.28 -22.41
C PHE A 59 14.88 22.63 -21.02
N ALA A 60 15.27 23.36 -19.97
CA ALA A 60 15.20 22.87 -18.60
C ALA A 60 13.75 22.55 -18.21
N GLU A 61 12.80 23.40 -18.58
CA GLU A 61 11.39 23.15 -18.29
C GLU A 61 10.82 21.97 -19.07
N ILE A 62 11.14 21.86 -20.37
CA ILE A 62 10.77 20.68 -21.17
C ILE A 62 11.38 19.41 -20.57
N PHE A 63 12.63 19.45 -20.11
CA PHE A 63 13.29 18.32 -19.45
C PHE A 63 12.72 18.00 -18.07
N VAL A 64 12.25 18.99 -17.31
CA VAL A 64 11.57 18.78 -16.02
C VAL A 64 10.20 18.15 -16.26
N ASP A 65 9.41 18.66 -17.20
CA ASP A 65 8.09 18.10 -17.53
C ASP A 65 8.22 16.70 -18.16
N PHE A 66 9.16 16.52 -19.08
CA PHE A 66 9.51 15.22 -19.64
C PHE A 66 10.06 14.27 -18.57
N GLY A 67 10.89 14.76 -17.65
CA GLY A 67 11.43 13.99 -16.54
C GLY A 67 10.33 13.54 -15.58
N GLN A 68 9.38 14.41 -15.25
CA GLN A 68 8.22 14.09 -14.43
C GLN A 68 7.30 13.07 -15.12
N LYS A 69 7.00 13.27 -16.42
CA LYS A 69 6.22 12.33 -17.22
C LYS A 69 6.92 10.99 -17.39
N ALA A 70 8.22 10.97 -17.70
CA ALA A 70 9.01 9.75 -17.80
C ALA A 70 9.12 9.03 -16.45
N PHE A 71 9.25 9.77 -15.34
CA PHE A 71 9.24 9.18 -14.00
C PHE A 71 7.87 8.62 -13.63
N GLN A 72 6.77 9.28 -14.02
CA GLN A 72 5.41 8.74 -13.91
C GLN A 72 5.22 7.49 -14.79
N THR A 73 5.73 7.48 -16.01
CA THR A 73 5.67 6.31 -16.91
C THR A 73 6.51 5.15 -16.38
N ILE A 74 7.73 5.39 -15.90
CA ILE A 74 8.57 4.36 -15.25
C ILE A 74 7.93 3.86 -13.95
N ARG A 75 7.20 4.72 -13.22
CA ARG A 75 6.38 4.31 -12.06
C ARG A 75 5.22 3.41 -12.47
N LEU A 76 4.55 3.70 -13.57
CA LEU A 76 3.52 2.83 -14.16
C LEU A 76 4.11 1.50 -14.69
N ILE A 77 5.42 1.43 -14.92
CA ILE A 77 6.11 0.17 -15.28
C ILE A 77 6.39 -0.70 -14.04
N ASN A 78 6.45 -0.16 -12.82
CA ASN A 78 6.73 -0.97 -11.63
C ASN A 78 5.48 -1.77 -11.19
N PRO A 79 5.44 -3.10 -11.41
CA PRO A 79 4.23 -3.87 -11.12
C PRO A 79 3.92 -3.87 -9.63
N LEU A 80 4.93 -3.80 -8.75
CA LEU A 80 4.72 -3.75 -7.30
C LEU A 80 4.05 -2.45 -6.86
N SER A 81 4.43 -1.30 -7.43
CA SER A 81 3.74 -0.03 -7.17
C SER A 81 2.28 -0.09 -7.61
N ARG A 82 1.96 -0.75 -8.74
CA ARG A 82 0.57 -0.93 -9.18
C ARG A 82 -0.23 -1.87 -8.29
N VAL A 83 0.40 -2.93 -7.75
CA VAL A 83 -0.22 -3.78 -6.72
C VAL A 83 -0.52 -2.97 -5.47
N LEU A 84 0.45 -2.19 -4.97
CA LEU A 84 0.29 -1.39 -3.77
C LEU A 84 -0.63 -0.17 -3.96
N GLY A 85 -0.87 0.24 -5.20
CA GLY A 85 -1.68 1.40 -5.54
C GLY A 85 -1.13 2.67 -4.87
N THR A 86 -2.04 3.47 -4.33
CA THR A 86 -1.72 4.73 -3.66
C THR A 86 -0.94 4.54 -2.36
N VAL A 87 -0.87 3.33 -1.79
CA VAL A 87 0.03 3.05 -0.65
C VAL A 87 1.49 3.32 -1.02
N SER A 88 1.85 3.17 -2.29
CA SER A 88 3.21 3.44 -2.79
C SER A 88 3.48 4.92 -3.11
N GLU A 89 2.46 5.79 -3.00
CA GLU A 89 2.50 7.17 -3.50
C GLU A 89 2.38 8.21 -2.39
N GLU A 90 1.68 7.87 -1.31
CA GLU A 90 1.36 8.79 -0.22
C GLU A 90 1.58 8.18 1.16
N ASP A 91 1.50 9.03 2.19
CA ASP A 91 1.53 8.61 3.58
C ASP A 91 0.36 7.68 3.87
N SER A 92 0.68 6.49 4.37
CA SER A 92 -0.24 5.36 4.46
C SER A 92 -0.14 4.70 5.83
N TRP A 93 -1.20 3.99 6.22
CA TRP A 93 -1.28 3.35 7.52
C TRP A 93 -1.29 1.83 7.39
N ILE A 94 -0.62 1.16 8.33
CA ILE A 94 -0.69 -0.29 8.49
C ILE A 94 -1.41 -0.56 9.80
N TYR A 95 -2.54 -1.27 9.72
CA TYR A 95 -3.24 -1.78 10.87
C TYR A 95 -2.83 -3.22 11.12
N ILE A 96 -2.46 -3.52 12.36
CA ILE A 96 -2.06 -4.85 12.81
C ILE A 96 -2.71 -5.15 14.16
N SER A 97 -3.06 -6.40 14.42
CA SER A 97 -3.51 -6.80 15.76
C SER A 97 -2.33 -6.74 16.72
N ALA A 98 -2.41 -5.84 17.70
CA ALA A 98 -1.39 -5.66 18.71
C ALA A 98 -2.00 -5.88 20.09
N TRP A 99 -1.29 -6.62 20.95
CA TRP A 99 -1.63 -6.71 22.35
C TRP A 99 -0.77 -5.70 23.08
N ARG A 100 -1.41 -4.66 23.65
CA ARG A 100 -0.69 -3.67 24.43
C ARG A 100 -0.15 -4.31 25.69
N ARG A 101 1.15 -4.23 25.91
CA ARG A 101 1.77 -4.73 27.13
C ARG A 101 1.37 -3.78 28.27
N GLN A 102 0.41 -4.17 29.11
CA GLN A 102 0.15 -3.47 30.37
C GLN A 102 1.33 -3.74 31.30
N LEU A 103 2.36 -2.89 31.21
CA LEU A 103 3.56 -2.98 32.05
C LEU A 103 3.28 -2.65 33.52
N ASP A 104 2.14 -2.00 33.80
CA ASP A 104 1.72 -1.60 35.14
C ASP A 104 1.02 -2.74 35.92
N ASP A 105 0.60 -3.80 35.24
CA ASP A 105 -0.01 -4.97 35.87
C ASP A 105 1.00 -6.13 36.02
N LEU A 106 1.68 -6.12 37.17
CA LEU A 106 2.63 -7.17 37.59
C LEU A 106 1.99 -8.58 37.61
N GLU A 107 0.68 -8.72 37.77
CA GLU A 107 -0.01 -10.02 37.76
C GLU A 107 -0.12 -10.60 36.35
N HIS A 108 -0.38 -9.77 35.33
CA HIS A 108 -0.39 -10.19 33.93
C HIS A 108 0.98 -10.71 33.48
N SER A 109 2.07 -10.10 33.96
CA SER A 109 3.42 -10.62 33.69
C SER A 109 3.71 -11.98 34.35
N LYS A 110 3.01 -12.32 35.44
CA LYS A 110 3.13 -13.61 36.15
C LYS A 110 2.28 -14.72 35.51
N LEU A 111 1.13 -14.40 34.92
CA LEU A 111 0.28 -15.37 34.20
C LEU A 111 1.03 -16.08 33.07
N TYR A 112 1.88 -15.37 32.33
CA TYR A 112 2.71 -15.96 31.27
C TYR A 112 3.93 -16.74 31.78
N ARG A 113 4.37 -16.47 33.02
CA ARG A 113 5.49 -17.17 33.65
C ARG A 113 5.10 -18.56 34.18
N ASN A 114 3.83 -18.72 34.57
CA ASN A 114 3.34 -19.91 35.28
C ASN A 114 2.63 -20.93 34.37
N ASP A 115 2.23 -20.57 33.15
CA ASP A 115 1.63 -21.50 32.18
C ASP A 115 2.20 -21.32 30.75
N PRO A 116 3.47 -21.72 30.52
CA PRO A 116 4.14 -21.57 29.22
C PRO A 116 3.46 -22.37 28.08
N LYS A 117 2.55 -23.30 28.38
CA LYS A 117 1.78 -24.04 27.38
C LYS A 117 0.72 -23.18 26.68
N ARG A 118 0.35 -22.03 27.25
CA ARG A 118 -0.54 -21.04 26.60
C ARG A 118 0.16 -20.15 25.58
N LEU A 119 1.49 -20.13 25.58
CA LEU A 119 2.31 -19.45 24.57
C LEU A 119 2.63 -20.43 23.44
N SER A 120 1.63 -20.80 22.65
CA SER A 120 1.82 -21.73 21.52
C SER A 120 2.58 -21.10 20.34
N GLN A 121 2.88 -19.80 20.38
CA GLN A 121 3.48 -19.08 19.26
C GLN A 121 4.58 -18.10 19.71
N PRO A 122 5.65 -17.92 18.90
CA PRO A 122 6.68 -16.92 19.17
C PRO A 122 6.12 -15.51 19.09
N ILE A 123 6.32 -14.72 20.14
CA ILE A 123 5.90 -13.32 20.18
C ILE A 123 7.07 -12.43 19.80
N ILE A 124 6.89 -11.52 18.84
CA ILE A 124 7.86 -10.45 18.55
C ILE A 124 7.46 -9.22 19.35
N VAL A 125 8.34 -8.80 20.27
CA VAL A 125 8.07 -7.76 21.27
C VAL A 125 8.67 -6.43 20.83
N GLY A 126 7.82 -5.43 20.57
CA GLY A 126 8.23 -4.02 20.60
C GLY A 126 8.22 -3.49 22.05
N SER A 127 8.75 -2.28 22.29
CA SER A 127 8.82 -1.72 23.66
C SER A 127 7.45 -1.59 24.35
N GLN A 128 6.33 -1.55 23.60
CA GLN A 128 4.98 -1.36 24.13
C GLN A 128 3.92 -2.34 23.58
N TYR A 129 4.24 -3.12 22.55
CA TYR A 129 3.27 -3.97 21.82
C TYR A 129 3.80 -5.38 21.61
N VAL A 130 2.89 -6.34 21.66
CA VAL A 130 3.09 -7.76 21.39
C VAL A 130 2.30 -8.11 20.12
N TYR A 131 3.00 -8.63 19.11
CA TYR A 131 2.39 -9.08 17.87
C TYR A 131 2.43 -10.61 17.78
N GLY A 132 1.45 -11.20 17.10
CA GLY A 132 1.52 -12.60 16.68
C GLY A 132 2.72 -12.84 15.75
N LYS A 133 3.31 -14.03 15.78
CA LYS A 133 4.50 -14.36 14.99
C LYS A 133 4.28 -14.05 13.51
N GLY A 134 3.18 -14.56 12.97
CA GLY A 134 2.81 -14.41 11.56
C GLY A 134 2.62 -12.95 11.17
N ASP A 135 1.90 -12.18 11.98
CA ASP A 135 1.60 -10.78 11.73
C ASP A 135 2.87 -9.91 11.77
N ALA A 136 3.79 -10.18 12.69
CA ALA A 136 5.06 -9.46 12.77
C ALA A 136 6.00 -9.76 11.59
N ILE A 137 6.05 -11.02 11.14
CA ILE A 137 6.77 -11.40 9.92
C ILE A 137 6.13 -10.73 8.69
N ALA A 138 4.80 -10.76 8.62
CA ALA A 138 4.05 -10.10 7.56
C ALA A 138 4.32 -8.60 7.51
N LEU A 139 4.34 -7.92 8.66
CA LEU A 139 4.68 -6.51 8.76
C LEU A 139 6.06 -6.22 8.16
N SER A 140 7.07 -7.06 8.45
CA SER A 140 8.41 -6.91 7.86
C SER A 140 8.39 -7.01 6.34
N TYR A 141 7.69 -7.99 5.77
CA TYR A 141 7.59 -8.15 4.31
C TYR A 141 6.80 -7.04 3.65
N VAL A 142 5.73 -6.56 4.28
CA VAL A 142 4.97 -5.39 3.80
C VAL A 142 5.86 -4.16 3.78
N TYR A 143 6.64 -3.90 4.83
CA TYR A 143 7.59 -2.78 4.86
C TYR A 143 8.61 -2.88 3.72
N GLN A 144 9.21 -4.06 3.52
CA GLN A 144 10.14 -4.29 2.41
C GLN A 144 9.46 -4.08 1.04
N ALA A 145 8.20 -4.50 0.87
CA ALA A 145 7.47 -4.31 -0.37
C ALA A 145 7.22 -2.83 -0.65
N ILE A 146 6.82 -2.07 0.37
CA ILE A 146 6.65 -0.62 0.29
C ILE A 146 7.99 0.04 -0.04
N GLU A 147 9.05 -0.23 0.72
CA GLU A 147 10.37 0.36 0.51
C GLU A 147 10.89 0.09 -0.91
N LYS A 148 10.74 -1.15 -1.39
CA LYS A 148 11.10 -1.55 -2.75
C LYS A 148 10.28 -0.81 -3.82
N SER A 149 9.02 -0.50 -3.54
CA SER A 149 8.14 0.23 -4.46
C SER A 149 8.38 1.74 -4.46
N THR A 150 8.66 2.35 -3.30
CA THR A 150 8.69 3.80 -3.11
C THR A 150 10.11 4.36 -3.07
N LYS A 151 11.11 3.49 -2.94
CA LYS A 151 12.52 3.84 -2.68
C LYS A 151 12.66 4.70 -1.41
N GLY A 152 11.87 4.38 -0.38
CA GLY A 152 11.91 5.01 0.95
C GLY A 152 11.25 6.39 1.04
N LYS A 153 10.41 6.78 0.07
CA LYS A 153 9.83 8.15 0.02
C LYS A 153 8.51 8.32 0.76
N THR A 154 7.82 7.24 1.08
CA THR A 154 6.51 7.25 1.74
C THR A 154 6.65 7.07 3.25
N ARG A 155 5.91 7.84 4.04
CA ARG A 155 5.85 7.62 5.49
C ARG A 155 4.78 6.59 5.79
N ILE A 156 5.13 5.62 6.61
CA ILE A 156 4.23 4.55 7.05
C ILE A 156 4.04 4.64 8.55
N THR A 157 2.79 4.79 8.97
CA THR A 157 2.40 4.71 10.38
C THR A 157 1.85 3.32 10.65
N VAL A 158 2.29 2.68 11.73
CA VAL A 158 1.71 1.40 12.19
C VAL A 158 0.82 1.70 13.36
N GLU A 159 -0.45 1.31 13.26
CA GLU A 159 -1.46 1.51 14.28
C GLU A 159 -2.03 0.17 14.76
N ASP A 160 -2.44 0.17 16.02
CA ASP A 160 -3.21 -0.92 16.59
C ASP A 160 -4.60 -0.97 15.96
N SER A 161 -5.04 -2.16 15.54
CA SER A 161 -6.32 -2.40 14.89
C SER A 161 -7.56 -1.93 15.66
N GLU A 162 -7.47 -1.80 16.99
CA GLU A 162 -8.58 -1.30 17.82
C GLU A 162 -8.62 0.22 17.91
N GLN A 163 -7.52 0.89 17.57
CA GLN A 163 -7.41 2.34 17.59
C GLN A 163 -7.74 2.88 16.18
N MET A 164 -8.47 3.98 16.11
CA MET A 164 -8.76 4.68 14.85
C MET A 164 -9.54 3.86 13.80
N LEU A 165 -10.55 3.10 14.24
CA LEU A 165 -11.51 2.44 13.33
C LEU A 165 -12.21 3.46 12.40
N ASP A 166 -12.44 4.69 12.85
CA ASP A 166 -13.15 5.71 12.07
C ASP A 166 -12.29 6.50 11.05
N TYR A 167 -10.98 6.28 11.01
CA TYR A 167 -10.10 6.98 10.07
C TYR A 167 -9.98 6.20 8.75
N TRP A 168 -10.49 6.81 7.67
CA TRP A 168 -10.57 6.19 6.32
C TRP A 168 -9.93 7.04 5.21
N ASN A 169 -9.62 8.31 5.46
CA ASN A 169 -9.07 9.22 4.44
C ASN A 169 -7.56 9.02 4.17
N ARG A 170 -7.10 7.77 4.12
CA ARG A 170 -5.71 7.36 3.87
C ARG A 170 -5.70 6.03 3.13
N SER A 171 -4.62 5.77 2.40
CA SER A 171 -4.36 4.42 1.91
C SER A 171 -3.95 3.52 3.08
N ILE A 172 -4.49 2.31 3.14
CA ILE A 172 -4.37 1.43 4.31
C ILE A 172 -3.95 0.02 3.90
N ILE A 173 -3.16 -0.63 4.75
CA ILE A 173 -2.89 -2.07 4.71
C ILE A 173 -3.35 -2.67 6.03
N CYS A 174 -4.15 -3.74 5.99
CA CYS A 174 -4.53 -4.50 7.18
C CYS A 174 -3.86 -5.86 7.17
N ILE A 175 -3.21 -6.19 8.28
CA ILE A 175 -2.50 -7.46 8.49
C ILE A 175 -3.24 -8.30 9.52
N GLY A 176 -3.52 -9.55 9.14
CA GLY A 176 -4.16 -10.57 9.96
C GLY A 176 -5.67 -10.64 9.76
N ALA A 177 -6.22 -11.86 9.81
CA ALA A 177 -7.66 -12.09 9.72
C ALA A 177 -8.41 -11.66 10.99
N HIS A 178 -7.76 -11.81 12.15
CA HIS A 178 -8.35 -11.43 13.44
C HIS A 178 -8.28 -9.93 13.75
N ASN A 179 -7.73 -9.12 12.86
CA ASN A 179 -7.61 -7.67 12.99
C ASN A 179 -8.97 -6.97 12.85
N SER A 180 -9.35 -6.16 13.85
CA SER A 180 -10.65 -5.47 13.89
C SER A 180 -10.90 -4.60 12.65
N LYS A 181 -9.87 -3.89 12.15
CA LYS A 181 -9.94 -3.11 10.91
C LYS A 181 -10.13 -4.00 9.68
N THR A 182 -9.47 -5.17 9.61
CA THR A 182 -9.73 -6.18 8.56
C THR A 182 -11.22 -6.56 8.56
N ARG A 183 -11.80 -6.86 9.73
CA ARG A 183 -13.21 -7.26 9.83
C ARG A 183 -14.14 -6.15 9.35
N GLU A 184 -13.87 -4.92 9.77
CA GLU A 184 -14.67 -3.77 9.36
C GLU A 184 -14.56 -3.54 7.85
N ILE A 185 -13.35 -3.65 7.27
CA ILE A 185 -13.16 -3.52 5.82
C ILE A 185 -13.99 -4.56 5.07
N LEU A 186 -13.91 -5.82 5.48
CA LEU A 186 -14.63 -6.91 4.81
C LEU A 186 -16.15 -6.81 4.98
N ALA A 187 -16.64 -6.13 6.01
CA ALA A 187 -18.06 -5.92 6.26
C ALA A 187 -18.62 -4.65 5.59
N LYS A 188 -17.83 -3.57 5.55
CA LYS A 188 -18.27 -2.23 5.14
C LYS A 188 -18.05 -1.95 3.65
N PHE A 189 -17.00 -2.50 3.05
CA PHE A 189 -16.63 -2.23 1.66
C PHE A 189 -17.11 -3.37 0.77
N GLN A 190 -17.45 -3.05 -0.47
CA GLN A 190 -17.82 -3.99 -1.53
C GLN A 190 -16.63 -4.88 -1.86
N ASN A 191 -16.53 -5.97 -1.13
CA ASN A 191 -15.60 -7.05 -1.38
C ASN A 191 -16.34 -8.20 -2.04
N THR A 192 -16.04 -8.44 -3.32
CA THR A 192 -16.65 -9.52 -4.11
C THR A 192 -15.77 -10.77 -4.21
N TYR A 193 -14.62 -10.79 -3.51
CA TYR A 193 -13.61 -11.84 -3.67
C TYR A 193 -13.73 -12.91 -2.60
N PHE A 194 -13.33 -12.61 -1.36
CA PHE A 194 -13.22 -13.61 -0.29
C PHE A 194 -13.66 -13.05 1.06
N ARG A 195 -14.35 -13.85 1.87
CA ARG A 195 -14.69 -13.53 3.26
C ARG A 195 -14.33 -14.69 4.19
N PHE A 196 -14.28 -14.40 5.48
CA PHE A 196 -13.97 -15.38 6.52
C PHE A 196 -15.25 -15.85 7.21
N GLU A 197 -15.34 -17.15 7.48
CA GLU A 197 -16.47 -17.80 8.13
C GLU A 197 -16.03 -18.68 9.30
N LEU A 198 -17.00 -19.11 10.12
CA LEU A 198 -16.79 -19.97 11.30
C LEU A 198 -15.66 -19.44 12.20
N ASN A 199 -15.79 -18.21 12.69
CA ASN A 199 -14.79 -17.55 13.52
C ASN A 199 -13.39 -17.51 12.88
N TYR A 200 -13.32 -17.19 11.58
CA TYR A 200 -12.07 -17.08 10.82
C TYR A 200 -11.31 -18.40 10.66
N SER A 201 -12.01 -19.53 10.74
CA SER A 201 -11.42 -20.85 10.48
C SER A 201 -11.56 -21.29 9.02
N ILE A 202 -12.39 -20.60 8.23
CA ILE A 202 -12.63 -20.90 6.81
C ILE A 202 -12.58 -19.62 5.98
N ILE A 203 -11.95 -19.68 4.80
CA ILE A 203 -12.10 -18.67 3.75
C ILE A 203 -13.13 -19.19 2.74
N VAL A 204 -14.11 -18.36 2.39
CA VAL A 204 -15.12 -18.64 1.36
C VAL A 204 -15.13 -17.51 0.33
N GLU A 205 -15.66 -17.75 -0.86
CA GLU A 205 -15.93 -16.65 -1.79
C GLU A 205 -16.97 -15.70 -1.20
N ALA A 206 -16.83 -14.40 -1.47
CA ALA A 206 -17.71 -13.39 -0.86
C ALA A 206 -19.20 -13.66 -1.16
N ASN A 207 -19.49 -14.08 -2.39
CA ASN A 207 -20.84 -14.41 -2.88
C ASN A 207 -21.17 -15.91 -2.80
N ALA A 208 -20.46 -16.69 -1.98
CA ALA A 208 -20.69 -18.13 -1.87
C ALA A 208 -22.12 -18.44 -1.41
N GLU A 209 -22.84 -19.23 -2.19
CA GLU A 209 -24.19 -19.70 -1.86
C GLU A 209 -24.16 -20.68 -0.67
N ILE A 210 -25.02 -20.43 0.32
CA ILE A 210 -25.28 -21.37 1.41
C ILE A 210 -26.31 -22.38 0.93
N LYS A 211 -25.93 -23.66 0.91
CA LYS A 211 -26.80 -24.77 0.49
C LYS A 211 -27.38 -25.47 1.70
N SER A 212 -28.70 -25.46 1.85
CA SER A 212 -29.37 -26.23 2.90
C SER A 212 -29.65 -27.66 2.41
N ASN A 213 -29.33 -28.66 3.23
CA ASN A 213 -29.72 -30.04 2.97
C ASN A 213 -31.16 -30.32 3.47
N LYS A 214 -31.68 -31.53 3.18
CA LYS A 214 -33.03 -31.95 3.61
C LYS A 214 -33.22 -31.99 5.13
N SER A 215 -32.13 -32.05 5.90
CA SER A 215 -32.12 -32.03 7.36
C SER A 215 -32.02 -30.62 7.94
N GLY A 216 -32.01 -29.58 7.09
CA GLY A 216 -31.87 -28.17 7.50
C GLY A 216 -30.45 -27.73 7.82
N LEU A 217 -29.44 -28.58 7.59
CA LEU A 217 -28.03 -28.21 7.78
C LEU A 217 -27.56 -27.36 6.60
N ASN A 218 -26.81 -26.30 6.91
CA ASN A 218 -26.33 -25.32 5.95
C ASN A 218 -24.88 -25.61 5.59
N PHE A 219 -24.57 -25.69 4.30
CA PHE A 219 -23.23 -25.95 3.81
C PHE A 219 -22.69 -24.81 2.96
N VAL A 220 -21.39 -24.58 3.03
CA VAL A 220 -20.68 -23.62 2.17
C VAL A 220 -19.43 -24.26 1.59
N LYS A 221 -19.06 -23.88 0.37
CA LYS A 221 -17.77 -24.26 -0.22
C LYS A 221 -16.71 -23.27 0.28
N GLY A 222 -15.63 -23.77 0.85
CA GLY A 222 -14.57 -22.96 1.45
C GLY A 222 -13.22 -23.66 1.47
N VAL A 223 -12.22 -23.02 2.05
CA VAL A 223 -10.91 -23.62 2.38
C VAL A 223 -10.63 -23.42 3.86
N ASN A 224 -10.01 -24.42 4.48
CA ASN A 224 -9.55 -24.35 5.86
C ASN A 224 -8.12 -24.89 5.96
N ARG A 225 -7.47 -24.67 7.11
CA ARG A 225 -6.20 -25.32 7.42
C ARG A 225 -6.34 -26.84 7.34
N SER A 226 -5.33 -27.50 6.77
CA SER A 226 -5.35 -28.95 6.54
C SER A 226 -3.98 -29.57 6.74
N ILE A 227 -3.92 -30.87 7.02
CA ILE A 227 -2.66 -31.59 7.14
C ILE A 227 -2.14 -31.91 5.74
N GLY A 228 -0.91 -31.50 5.44
CA GLY A 228 -0.20 -31.76 4.20
C GLY A 228 0.36 -33.18 4.12
N ARG A 229 0.92 -33.51 2.95
CA ARG A 229 1.45 -34.87 2.67
C ARG A 229 2.58 -35.28 3.63
N ASP A 230 3.39 -34.31 4.03
CA ASP A 230 4.55 -34.54 4.91
C ASP A 230 4.19 -34.29 6.39
N SER A 231 2.90 -34.32 6.72
CA SER A 231 2.36 -33.96 8.06
C SER A 231 2.60 -32.51 8.48
N SER A 232 3.07 -31.64 7.58
CA SER A 232 3.10 -30.19 7.80
C SER A 232 1.68 -29.61 7.72
N ASP A 233 1.36 -28.65 8.57
CA ASP A 233 0.11 -27.90 8.44
C ASP A 233 0.16 -27.04 7.17
N ILE A 234 -0.80 -27.25 6.27
CA ILE A 234 -1.08 -26.34 5.15
C ILE A 234 -1.97 -25.22 5.69
N ASP A 235 -1.50 -23.99 5.51
CA ASP A 235 -2.25 -22.78 5.83
C ASP A 235 -2.76 -22.10 4.55
N TYR A 236 -3.78 -21.26 4.69
CA TYR A 236 -4.35 -20.49 3.58
C TYR A 236 -4.53 -19.04 3.98
N ALA A 237 -4.41 -18.17 3.00
CA ALA A 237 -4.52 -16.73 3.18
C ALA A 237 -5.06 -16.03 1.95
N VAL A 238 -5.49 -14.80 2.12
CA VAL A 238 -5.91 -13.92 1.03
C VAL A 238 -5.04 -12.68 0.96
N ILE A 239 -4.79 -12.24 -0.26
CA ILE A 239 -4.34 -10.87 -0.54
C ILE A 239 -5.48 -10.20 -1.31
N LEU A 240 -6.06 -9.17 -0.72
CA LEU A 240 -7.10 -8.36 -1.35
C LEU A 240 -6.57 -6.96 -1.60
N LYS A 241 -6.89 -6.41 -2.78
CA LYS A 241 -6.77 -5.00 -3.10
C LYS A 241 -8.18 -4.49 -3.39
N LEU A 242 -8.63 -3.53 -2.59
CA LEU A 242 -9.97 -2.95 -2.66
C LEU A 242 -9.86 -1.43 -2.84
N LYS A 243 -10.92 -0.82 -3.35
CA LYS A 243 -11.08 0.64 -3.36
C LYS A 243 -11.87 1.07 -2.14
N ASP A 244 -11.51 2.23 -1.60
CA ASP A 244 -12.34 2.92 -0.63
C ASP A 244 -13.52 3.60 -1.37
N GLU A 245 -14.76 3.17 -1.11
CA GLU A 245 -15.96 3.74 -1.74
C GLU A 245 -16.22 5.20 -1.35
N TYR A 246 -15.78 5.60 -0.15
CA TYR A 246 -15.93 6.96 0.35
C TYR A 246 -14.77 7.85 -0.10
N HIS A 247 -13.60 7.25 -0.36
CA HIS A 247 -12.41 7.91 -0.88
C HIS A 247 -11.83 7.15 -2.10
N PRO A 248 -12.45 7.24 -3.30
CA PRO A 248 -12.11 6.38 -4.45
C PRO A 248 -10.67 6.44 -4.96
N ASN A 249 -9.92 7.47 -4.55
CA ASN A 249 -8.50 7.62 -4.81
C ASN A 249 -7.60 6.91 -3.80
N LYS A 250 -8.16 6.24 -2.79
CA LYS A 250 -7.42 5.52 -1.75
C LYS A 250 -7.48 4.02 -2.00
N THR A 251 -6.36 3.37 -1.73
CA THR A 251 -6.20 1.92 -1.87
C THR A 251 -6.28 1.27 -0.49
N ILE A 252 -7.05 0.20 -0.40
CA ILE A 252 -7.14 -0.66 0.76
C ILE A 252 -6.51 -2.00 0.39
N ILE A 253 -5.57 -2.49 1.19
CA ILE A 253 -4.95 -3.81 1.02
C ILE A 253 -5.22 -4.65 2.26
N VAL A 254 -5.67 -5.88 2.08
CA VAL A 254 -5.84 -6.84 3.18
C VAL A 254 -4.92 -8.02 2.94
N ILE A 255 -4.12 -8.37 3.94
CA ILE A 255 -3.24 -9.52 3.97
C ILE A 255 -3.62 -10.35 5.20
N ALA A 256 -4.35 -11.43 4.98
CA ALA A 256 -5.00 -12.14 6.09
C ALA A 256 -4.96 -13.66 5.87
N GLY A 257 -4.30 -14.38 6.77
CA GLY A 257 -4.29 -15.84 6.84
C GLY A 257 -5.23 -16.42 7.88
N LEU A 258 -5.57 -17.69 7.72
CA LEU A 258 -6.26 -18.50 8.74
C LEU A 258 -5.36 -18.81 9.95
N GLY A 259 -4.05 -18.72 9.78
CA GLY A 259 -3.05 -18.79 10.83
C GLY A 259 -1.82 -17.95 10.53
N ASP A 260 -0.82 -18.09 11.40
CA ASP A 260 0.42 -17.30 11.37
C ASP A 260 1.18 -17.46 10.05
N ASP A 261 1.37 -18.70 9.61
CA ASP A 261 2.11 -19.01 8.39
C ASP A 261 1.33 -18.56 7.16
N GLY A 262 0.00 -18.61 7.20
CA GLY A 262 -0.88 -18.02 6.18
C GLY A 262 -0.64 -16.52 6.03
N THR A 263 -0.75 -15.75 7.11
CA THR A 263 -0.59 -14.28 7.05
C THR A 263 0.82 -13.89 6.62
N ALA A 264 1.85 -14.51 7.20
CA ALA A 264 3.25 -14.30 6.82
C ALA A 264 3.50 -14.69 5.35
N GLY A 265 2.94 -15.83 4.91
CA GLY A 265 3.10 -16.35 3.55
C GLY A 265 2.44 -15.46 2.50
N ALA A 266 1.26 -14.91 2.78
CA ALA A 266 0.63 -13.93 1.91
C ALA A 266 1.47 -12.65 1.75
N ALA A 267 2.04 -12.13 2.84
CA ALA A 267 2.94 -10.97 2.78
C ALA A 267 4.25 -11.28 2.04
N TYR A 268 4.83 -12.47 2.26
CA TYR A 268 5.99 -12.95 1.51
C TYR A 268 5.68 -13.05 0.01
N TYR A 269 4.51 -13.59 -0.35
CA TYR A 269 4.07 -13.72 -1.72
C TYR A 269 3.90 -12.35 -2.38
N LEU A 270 3.32 -11.37 -1.67
CA LEU A 270 3.24 -9.99 -2.13
C LEU A 270 4.63 -9.42 -2.47
N LEU A 271 5.62 -9.59 -1.59
CA LEU A 271 6.97 -9.03 -1.83
C LEU A 271 7.71 -9.70 -3.00
N ASN A 272 7.63 -11.02 -3.09
CA ASN A 272 8.50 -11.81 -3.97
C ASN A 272 7.83 -12.22 -5.28
N ASN A 273 6.50 -12.33 -5.30
CA ASN A 273 5.70 -12.83 -6.42
C ASN A 273 4.67 -11.82 -6.94
N TYR A 274 4.81 -10.52 -6.63
CA TYR A 274 3.86 -9.48 -7.07
C TYR A 274 3.58 -9.44 -8.57
N ARG A 275 4.50 -9.91 -9.43
CA ARG A 275 4.29 -9.98 -10.89
C ARG A 275 3.21 -10.99 -11.29
N ASN A 276 2.89 -11.94 -10.42
CA ASN A 276 1.84 -12.94 -10.63
C ASN A 276 0.48 -12.50 -10.07
N LEU A 277 0.43 -11.33 -9.42
CA LEU A 277 -0.79 -10.69 -8.96
C LEU A 277 -1.42 -9.89 -10.10
N PRO A 278 -2.74 -9.64 -10.07
CA PRO A 278 -3.45 -8.87 -11.11
C PRO A 278 -3.15 -7.37 -10.97
N PHE A 279 -1.89 -6.97 -11.15
CA PHE A 279 -1.43 -5.61 -10.88
C PHE A 279 -2.01 -4.56 -11.85
N GLU A 280 -2.60 -4.98 -12.96
CA GLU A 280 -3.32 -4.11 -13.90
C GLU A 280 -4.74 -3.80 -13.42
N GLU A 281 -5.30 -4.64 -12.55
CA GLU A 281 -6.63 -4.47 -11.99
C GLU A 281 -6.63 -3.46 -10.84
N GLU A 282 -7.68 -2.65 -10.77
CA GLU A 282 -7.82 -1.68 -9.70
C GLU A 282 -8.16 -2.34 -8.37
N THR A 283 -8.94 -3.43 -8.42
CA THR A 283 -9.28 -4.29 -7.29
C THR A 283 -9.02 -5.74 -7.67
N PHE A 284 -8.59 -6.56 -6.72
CA PHE A 284 -8.47 -8.00 -6.92
C PHE A 284 -8.51 -8.74 -5.58
N GLY A 285 -8.74 -10.05 -5.64
CA GLY A 285 -8.50 -10.96 -4.53
C GLY A 285 -7.81 -12.21 -5.02
N VAL A 286 -6.76 -12.64 -4.32
CA VAL A 286 -6.08 -13.92 -4.61
C VAL A 286 -6.04 -14.80 -3.38
N LEU A 287 -6.21 -16.10 -3.59
CA LEU A 287 -6.02 -17.12 -2.57
C LEU A 287 -4.57 -17.63 -2.62
N ILE A 288 -3.94 -17.64 -1.45
CA ILE A 288 -2.58 -18.11 -1.23
C ILE A 288 -2.64 -19.38 -0.37
N GLU A 289 -1.99 -20.43 -0.83
CA GLU A 289 -1.74 -21.65 -0.06
C GLU A 289 -0.29 -21.60 0.46
N VAL A 290 -0.08 -22.06 1.70
CA VAL A 290 1.21 -22.13 2.36
C VAL A 290 1.44 -23.58 2.82
N PRO A 291 2.01 -24.45 1.97
CA PRO A 291 2.11 -25.88 2.27
C PRO A 291 3.06 -26.25 3.42
N SER A 292 4.14 -25.49 3.59
CA SER A 292 5.18 -25.75 4.60
C SER A 292 5.99 -24.48 4.88
N GLY A 293 5.55 -23.72 5.88
CA GLY A 293 6.18 -22.44 6.26
C GLY A 293 5.97 -21.32 5.24
N TYR A 294 6.05 -20.07 5.69
CA TYR A 294 5.64 -18.90 4.91
C TYR A 294 6.35 -18.72 3.55
N GLU A 295 7.59 -19.20 3.39
CA GLU A 295 8.33 -19.06 2.12
C GLU A 295 7.80 -19.98 1.01
N SER A 296 7.03 -21.02 1.37
CA SER A 296 6.40 -21.94 0.43
C SER A 296 5.12 -21.39 -0.22
N ALA A 297 4.75 -20.14 0.11
CA ALA A 297 3.52 -19.52 -0.33
C ALA A 297 3.38 -19.52 -1.86
N ARG A 298 2.20 -19.95 -2.34
CA ARG A 298 1.85 -19.98 -3.76
C ARG A 298 0.41 -19.59 -4.00
N LYS A 299 0.15 -18.93 -5.13
CA LYS A 299 -1.22 -18.65 -5.60
C LYS A 299 -1.89 -19.97 -6.02
N VAL A 300 -3.10 -20.19 -5.57
CA VAL A 300 -3.93 -21.34 -5.94
C VAL A 300 -5.30 -20.89 -6.42
N ASP A 301 -5.95 -21.70 -7.24
CA ASP A 301 -7.33 -21.49 -7.63
C ASP A 301 -8.27 -21.99 -6.52
N PHE A 302 -9.19 -21.14 -6.07
CA PHE A 302 -10.12 -21.46 -4.99
C PHE A 302 -10.90 -22.75 -5.26
N HIS A 303 -11.40 -22.96 -6.48
CA HIS A 303 -12.24 -24.11 -6.81
C HIS A 303 -11.48 -25.44 -6.80
N GLN A 304 -10.14 -25.41 -6.95
CA GLN A 304 -9.29 -26.60 -6.92
C GLN A 304 -9.02 -27.10 -5.50
N VAL A 305 -8.98 -26.20 -4.51
CA VAL A 305 -8.60 -26.53 -3.13
C VAL A 305 -9.78 -26.51 -2.15
N SER A 306 -10.93 -25.97 -2.56
CA SER A 306 -12.09 -25.82 -1.69
C SER A 306 -12.94 -27.09 -1.56
N LYS A 307 -13.52 -27.26 -0.37
CA LYS A 307 -14.40 -28.37 0.02
C LYS A 307 -15.67 -27.85 0.67
N LEU A 308 -16.68 -28.72 0.83
CA LEU A 308 -17.91 -28.39 1.53
C LEU A 308 -17.70 -28.44 3.05
N PHE A 309 -18.23 -27.44 3.75
CA PHE A 309 -18.23 -27.32 5.19
C PHE A 309 -19.65 -27.18 5.71
N ASP A 310 -19.92 -27.83 6.83
CA ASP A 310 -21.15 -27.63 7.60
C ASP A 310 -21.03 -26.37 8.45
N LEU A 311 -22.05 -25.51 8.39
CA LEU A 311 -22.14 -24.26 9.15
C LEU A 311 -22.92 -24.42 10.46
N SER A 312 -23.46 -25.61 10.77
CA SER A 312 -24.07 -25.87 12.06
C SER A 312 -23.01 -26.09 13.15
N VAL A 313 -22.47 -24.99 13.69
CA VAL A 313 -21.62 -24.98 14.88
C VAL A 313 -22.33 -24.22 16.00
#